data_AF-A0A2G6HEW5-F1
#
_entry.id   AF-A0A2G6HEW5-F1
#
_cell.length_a   1.000
_cell.length_b   1.000
_cell.length_c   1.000
_cell.angle_alpha   90.00
_cell.angle_beta   90.00
_cell.angle_gamma   90.00
#
_symmetry.space_group_name_H-M   'P 1'
#
loop_
_entity.id
_entity.type
_entity.pdbx_description
1 polymer ?
#
loop_
_entity_poly.entity_id
_entity_poly.type
_entity_poly.pdbx_seq_one_letter_code
_entity_poly.pdbx_strand_id
1 'polypeptide(L)'
;ARHHALQKALLAGGYPPETPCIIGYRVSWPDEAIWRCPLAELSATMKEHKLWKHTVILVGPALAEGPIAARSHLYHPGFRHEYRPADPTAQTELRTKGATGISANQSSPRKNTSGEK
;
A
#
# COMPACT_ATOMS: atom_id res chain seq x y z
N ALA A 1 17.21 1.19 -21.34
CA ALA A 1 16.50 0.01 -20.76
C ALA A 1 15.15 0.43 -20.18
N ARG A 2 14.15 -0.46 -20.15
CA ARG A 2 12.75 -0.11 -19.81
C ARG A 2 12.58 0.52 -18.41
N HIS A 3 13.36 0.07 -17.42
CA HIS A 3 13.33 0.60 -16.05
C HIS A 3 13.74 2.09 -15.96
N HIS A 4 14.71 2.53 -16.77
CA HIS A 4 15.12 3.94 -16.81
C HIS A 4 14.03 4.82 -17.44
N ALA A 5 13.37 4.34 -18.50
CA ALA A 5 12.26 5.04 -19.12
C ALA A 5 11.06 5.18 -18.17
N LEU A 6 10.76 4.14 -17.38
CA LEU A 6 9.72 4.17 -16.34
C LEU A 6 10.01 5.24 -15.28
N GLN A 7 11.20 5.20 -14.66
CA GLN A 7 11.57 6.18 -13.63
C GLN A 7 11.50 7.61 -14.18
N LYS A 8 12.05 7.85 -15.38
CA LYS A 8 12.02 9.16 -16.02
C LYS A 8 10.58 9.63 -16.28
N ALA A 9 9.71 8.75 -16.78
CA ALA A 9 8.32 9.09 -17.08
C ALA A 9 7.52 9.45 -15.82
N LEU A 10 7.71 8.72 -14.71
CA LEU A 10 7.04 9.00 -13.45
C LEU A 10 7.50 10.33 -12.83
N LEU A 11 8.81 10.59 -12.82
CA LEU A 11 9.37 11.87 -12.37
C LEU A 11 8.87 13.04 -13.23
N ALA A 12 8.88 12.88 -14.56
CA ALA A 12 8.36 13.89 -15.48
C ALA A 12 6.83 14.07 -15.35
N GLY A 13 6.12 13.03 -14.92
CA GLY A 13 4.69 13.06 -14.62
C GLY A 13 4.34 13.73 -13.28
N GLY A 14 5.34 14.19 -12.51
CA GLY A 14 5.14 14.95 -11.28
C GLY A 14 5.16 14.12 -10.00
N TYR A 15 5.53 12.84 -10.05
CA TYR A 15 5.79 12.09 -8.82
C TYR A 15 7.09 12.59 -8.17
N PRO A 16 7.08 12.94 -6.87
CA PRO A 16 8.29 13.34 -6.17
C PRO A 16 9.35 12.22 -6.14
N PRO A 17 10.66 12.53 -6.17
CA PRO A 17 11.73 11.53 -6.12
C PRO A 17 11.67 10.58 -4.92
N GLU A 18 11.17 11.06 -3.79
CA GLU A 18 10.97 10.33 -2.55
C GLU A 18 9.72 9.44 -2.54
N THR A 19 8.92 9.45 -3.62
CA THR A 19 7.70 8.63 -3.72
C THR A 19 8.04 7.17 -3.43
N PRO A 20 7.39 6.54 -2.44
CA PRO A 20 7.64 5.14 -2.12
C PRO A 20 7.34 4.22 -3.30
N CYS A 21 8.27 3.32 -3.59
CA CYS A 21 8.14 2.27 -4.59
C CYS A 21 8.35 0.89 -3.95
N ILE A 22 7.58 -0.09 -4.41
CA ILE A 22 7.79 -1.51 -4.11
C ILE A 22 8.07 -2.23 -5.42
N ILE A 23 9.16 -3.00 -5.45
CA ILE A 23 9.52 -3.89 -6.56
C ILE A 23 9.33 -5.31 -6.06
N GLY A 24 8.36 -6.05 -6.60
CA GLY A 24 8.15 -7.46 -6.29
C GLY A 24 8.57 -8.35 -7.44
N TYR A 25 9.41 -9.35 -7.19
CA TYR A 25 9.84 -10.36 -8.15
C TYR A 25 9.20 -11.70 -7.85
N ARG A 26 8.55 -12.31 -8.85
CA ARG A 26 7.81 -13.58 -8.76
C ARG A 26 6.95 -13.66 -7.49
N VAL A 27 6.15 -12.62 -7.31
CA VAL A 27 5.22 -12.54 -6.18
C VAL A 27 4.35 -13.80 -6.15
N SER A 28 4.19 -14.38 -4.96
CA SER A 28 3.55 -15.66 -4.62
C SER A 28 4.29 -16.96 -4.98
N TRP A 29 5.52 -16.89 -5.52
CA TRP A 29 6.34 -18.07 -5.79
C TRP A 29 7.25 -18.39 -4.58
N PRO A 30 7.80 -19.62 -4.46
CA PRO A 30 8.66 -20.00 -3.33
C PRO A 30 9.91 -19.11 -3.17
N ASP A 31 10.33 -18.48 -4.25
CA ASP A 31 11.52 -17.63 -4.35
C ASP A 31 11.16 -16.21 -4.78
N GLU A 32 10.02 -15.75 -4.24
CA GLU A 32 9.62 -14.35 -4.19
C GLU A 32 10.73 -13.49 -3.55
N ALA A 33 10.91 -12.29 -4.09
CA ALA A 33 11.73 -11.26 -3.45
C ALA A 33 11.06 -9.88 -3.59
N ILE A 34 11.16 -9.06 -2.55
CA ILE A 34 10.55 -7.73 -2.49
C ILE A 34 11.59 -6.70 -2.07
N TRP A 35 11.63 -5.58 -2.79
CA TRP A 35 12.44 -4.41 -2.46
C TRP A 35 11.55 -3.19 -2.27
N ARG A 36 11.93 -2.35 -1.31
CA ARG A 36 11.35 -1.04 -1.07
C ARG A 36 12.42 0.01 -1.33
N CYS A 37 12.11 1.02 -2.12
CA CYS A 37 13.03 2.11 -2.44
C CYS A 37 12.25 3.38 -2.81
N PRO A 38 12.86 4.58 -2.69
CA PRO A 38 12.29 5.78 -3.28
C PRO A 38 12.33 5.71 -4.82
N LEU A 39 11.43 6.43 -5.48
CA LEU A 39 11.36 6.50 -6.96
C LEU A 39 12.69 6.91 -7.60
N ALA A 40 13.49 7.74 -6.94
CA ALA A 40 14.82 8.14 -7.38
C ALA A 40 15.78 6.95 -7.58
N GLU A 41 15.61 5.87 -6.82
CA GLU A 41 16.51 4.71 -6.79
C GLU A 41 15.98 3.51 -7.58
N LEU A 42 14.70 3.54 -7.98
CA LEU A 42 13.99 2.45 -8.66
C LEU A 42 14.82 1.76 -9.76
N SER A 43 15.36 2.53 -10.70
CA SER A 43 16.13 2.00 -11.82
C SER A 43 17.47 1.39 -11.39
N ALA A 44 18.10 1.92 -10.34
CA ALA A 44 19.36 1.40 -9.81
C ALA A 44 19.11 0.05 -9.11
N THR A 45 18.11 -0.02 -8.23
CA THR A 45 17.70 -1.24 -7.52
C THR A 45 17.34 -2.37 -8.49
N MET A 46 16.56 -2.07 -9.55
CA MET A 46 16.23 -3.08 -10.56
C MET A 46 17.46 -3.61 -11.30
N LYS A 47 18.45 -2.76 -11.55
CA LYS A 47 19.68 -3.13 -12.26
C LYS A 47 20.59 -3.99 -11.41
N GLU A 48 20.75 -3.62 -10.15
CA GLU A 48 21.54 -4.37 -9.18
C GLU A 48 21.05 -5.82 -9.02
N HIS A 49 19.73 -5.99 -8.89
CA HIS A 49 19.11 -7.31 -8.70
C HIS A 49 18.70 -8.02 -10.00
N LYS A 50 19.03 -7.45 -11.17
CA LYS A 50 18.76 -8.03 -12.51
C LYS A 50 17.26 -8.34 -12.77
N LEU A 51 16.38 -7.43 -12.36
CA LEU A 51 14.92 -7.61 -12.36
C LEU A 51 14.28 -7.28 -13.71
N TRP A 52 14.34 -8.22 -14.66
CA TRP A 52 13.94 -7.97 -16.06
C TRP A 52 12.60 -8.58 -16.48
N LYS A 53 12.14 -9.60 -15.76
CA LYS A 53 10.91 -10.35 -16.04
C LYS A 53 10.25 -10.71 -14.71
N HIS A 54 8.95 -11.02 -14.75
CA HIS A 54 8.18 -11.45 -13.57
C HIS A 54 8.30 -10.44 -12.42
N THR A 55 8.33 -9.15 -12.74
CA THR A 55 8.49 -8.06 -11.79
C THR A 55 7.25 -7.17 -11.81
N VAL A 56 6.66 -6.94 -10.65
CA VAL A 56 5.57 -5.97 -10.43
C VAL A 56 6.15 -4.77 -9.71
N ILE A 57 5.83 -3.57 -10.16
CA ILE A 57 6.27 -2.33 -9.54
C ILE A 57 5.03 -1.58 -9.06
N LEU A 58 4.97 -1.30 -7.77
CA LEU A 58 3.96 -0.45 -7.16
C LEU A 58 4.60 0.88 -6.81
N VAL A 59 3.95 2.00 -7.12
CA VAL A 59 4.47 3.36 -6.88
C VAL A 59 3.37 4.20 -6.26
N GLY A 60 3.66 4.86 -5.15
CA GLY A 60 2.77 5.89 -4.61
C GLY A 60 2.79 6.04 -3.09
N PRO A 61 2.16 7.12 -2.59
CA PRO A 61 2.14 7.45 -1.16
C PRO A 61 1.40 6.41 -0.32
N ALA A 62 0.48 5.64 -0.92
CA ALA A 62 -0.21 4.54 -0.23
C ALA A 62 0.73 3.41 0.24
N LEU A 63 1.98 3.39 -0.25
CA LEU A 63 2.99 2.40 0.11
C LEU A 63 3.91 2.88 1.24
N ALA A 64 3.76 4.13 1.69
CA ALA A 64 4.52 4.69 2.79
C ALA A 64 4.34 3.85 4.07
N GLU A 65 5.40 3.74 4.85
CA GLU A 65 5.34 3.09 6.15
C GLU A 65 4.67 4.01 7.17
N GLY A 66 3.89 3.42 8.07
CA GLY A 66 3.20 4.15 9.13
C GLY A 66 1.68 4.02 9.10
N PRO A 67 1.00 4.76 9.99
CA PRO A 67 -0.45 4.69 10.11
C PRO A 67 -1.13 5.22 8.84
N ILE A 68 -1.99 4.39 8.25
CA ILE A 68 -2.88 4.84 7.17
C ILE A 68 -3.84 5.88 7.77
N ALA A 69 -3.71 7.14 7.36
CA ALA A 69 -4.53 8.22 7.91
C ALA A 69 -6.02 8.05 7.55
N ALA A 70 -6.30 7.66 6.32
CA ALA A 70 -7.66 7.49 5.81
C ALA A 70 -7.79 6.17 5.04
N ARG A 71 -8.86 5.43 5.31
CA ARG A 71 -9.23 4.24 4.55
C ARG A 71 -10.18 4.59 3.42
N SER A 72 -10.09 3.83 2.34
CA SER A 72 -11.10 3.87 1.29
C SER A 72 -12.48 3.54 1.86
N HIS A 73 -13.47 4.31 1.45
CA HIS A 73 -14.88 4.10 1.79
C HIS A 73 -15.48 2.88 1.07
N LEU A 74 -14.80 2.32 0.05
CA LEU A 74 -15.31 1.27 -0.84
C LEU A 74 -15.79 0.00 -0.12
N TYR A 75 -15.34 -0.27 1.11
CA TYR A 75 -15.88 -1.39 1.89
C TYR A 75 -16.35 -0.95 3.28
N HIS A 76 -16.49 0.35 3.51
CA HIS A 76 -17.04 0.86 4.76
C HIS A 76 -18.55 0.59 4.78
N PRO A 77 -19.12 0.00 5.85
CA PRO A 77 -20.55 -0.33 5.91
C PRO A 77 -21.44 0.92 5.78
N GLY A 78 -20.96 2.08 6.23
CA GLY A 78 -21.65 3.37 6.05
C GLY A 78 -21.60 3.98 4.65
N PHE A 79 -20.83 3.41 3.71
CA PHE A 79 -20.76 3.90 2.33
C PHE A 79 -21.78 3.19 1.45
N ARG A 80 -22.58 3.97 0.73
CA ARG A 80 -23.63 3.45 -0.17
C ARG A 80 -22.99 3.05 -1.49
N HIS A 81 -23.17 1.79 -1.88
CA HIS A 81 -22.83 1.30 -3.20
C HIS A 81 -24.07 1.24 -4.10
N GLU A 82 -23.83 1.03 -5.39
CA GLU A 82 -24.88 0.74 -6.36
C GLU A 82 -25.67 -0.53 -5.97
N TYR A 83 -24.99 -1.60 -5.56
CA TYR A 83 -25.59 -2.91 -5.25
C TYR A 83 -25.64 -3.26 -3.76
N ARG A 84 -25.19 -2.37 -2.88
CA ARG A 84 -25.18 -2.59 -1.42
C ARG A 84 -25.63 -1.32 -0.70
N PRO A 85 -26.77 -1.34 0.01
CA PRO A 85 -27.18 -0.20 0.82
C PRO A 85 -26.18 0.04 1.95
N ALA A 86 -26.06 1.29 2.38
CA ALA A 86 -25.29 1.61 3.56
C ALA A 86 -26.04 1.17 4.82
N ASP A 87 -25.30 0.70 5.81
CA ASP A 87 -25.83 0.55 7.16
C ASP A 87 -26.10 1.95 7.77
N PRO A 88 -27.31 2.24 8.26
CA PRO A 88 -27.67 3.57 8.76
C PRO A 88 -26.82 4.05 9.94
N THR A 89 -26.46 3.13 10.85
CA THR A 89 -25.66 3.46 12.04
C THR A 89 -24.22 3.77 11.65
N ALA A 90 -23.64 2.94 10.78
CA ALA A 90 -22.30 3.13 10.26
C ALA A 90 -22.20 4.34 9.32
N GLN A 91 -23.27 4.72 8.62
CA GLN A 91 -23.30 5.91 7.77
C GLN A 91 -23.22 7.19 8.61
N THR A 92 -23.92 7.22 9.73
CA THR A 92 -23.89 8.35 10.67
C THR A 92 -22.49 8.51 11.28
N GLU A 93 -21.87 7.39 11.68
CA GLU A 93 -20.50 7.39 12.18
C GLU A 93 -19.51 7.84 11.10
N LEU A 94 -19.62 7.31 9.88
CA LEU A 94 -18.74 7.67 8.76
C LEU A 94 -18.77 9.17 8.45
N ARG A 95 -19.95 9.80 8.48
CA ARG A 95 -20.09 11.25 8.28
C ARG A 95 -19.43 12.08 9.37
N THR A 96 -19.38 11.56 10.59
CA THR A 96 -18.91 12.29 11.77
C THR A 96 -17.40 12.15 11.96
N LYS A 97 -16.86 10.94 11.77
CA LYS A 97 -15.44 10.62 12.08
C LYS A 97 -14.58 10.37 10.83
N GLY A 98 -15.20 10.18 9.67
CA GLY A 98 -14.51 9.69 8.46
C GLY A 98 -14.10 8.21 8.58
N ALA A 99 -13.63 7.61 7.48
CA ALA A 99 -13.08 6.26 7.53
C ALA A 99 -11.62 6.30 7.98
N THR A 100 -11.38 6.12 9.28
CA THR A 100 -10.04 6.09 9.84
C THR A 100 -9.32 4.77 9.54
N GLY A 101 -7.98 4.82 9.38
CA GLY A 101 -7.20 3.61 9.15
C GLY A 101 -7.04 2.69 10.36
N ILE A 102 -6.56 1.47 10.09
CA ILE A 102 -6.49 0.35 11.05
C ILE A 102 -5.60 0.67 12.26
N SER A 103 -4.67 1.62 12.13
CA SER A 103 -3.77 2.04 13.21
C SER A 103 -4.40 3.05 14.18
N ALA A 104 -5.52 3.69 13.84
CA ALA A 104 -6.18 4.66 14.72
C ALA A 104 -6.98 4.01 15.87
N ASN A 105 -7.24 2.70 15.80
CA ASN A 105 -8.16 2.01 16.71
C ASN A 105 -7.56 0.82 17.48
N GLN A 106 -6.24 0.63 17.45
CA GLN A 106 -5.56 -0.43 18.22
C GLN A 106 -4.92 0.11 19.50
N SER A 107 -5.75 0.57 20.43
CA SER A 107 -5.45 0.56 21.87
C SER A 107 -6.37 -0.45 22.56
N SER A 108 -6.18 -1.73 22.23
CA SER A 108 -6.70 -2.83 23.07
C SER A 108 -5.59 -3.87 23.19
N PRO A 109 -5.10 -4.16 24.41
CA PRO A 109 -3.92 -5.00 24.59
C PRO A 109 -4.28 -6.43 24.21
N ARG A 110 -3.67 -6.94 23.12
CA ARG A 110 -3.67 -8.38 22.87
C ARG A 110 -2.97 -9.04 24.06
N LYS A 111 -3.72 -9.79 24.87
CA LYS A 111 -3.13 -10.68 25.87
C LYS A 111 -2.31 -11.72 25.12
N ASN A 112 -1.01 -11.77 25.40
CA ASN A 112 -0.15 -12.85 24.95
C ASN A 112 -0.57 -14.13 25.69
N THR A 113 -1.32 -15.00 25.02
CA THR A 113 -1.49 -16.38 25.50
C THR A 113 -0.22 -17.13 25.14
N SER A 114 0.74 -17.13 26.05
CA SER A 114 1.82 -18.11 26.12
C SER A 114 1.20 -19.48 26.43
N GLY A 115 1.03 -20.29 25.39
CA GLY A 115 0.67 -21.71 25.48
C GLY A 115 1.94 -22.52 25.34
N GLU A 116 2.48 -22.94 26.48
CA GLU A 116 3.56 -23.90 26.65
C GLU A 116 3.01 -25.34 26.57
N LYS A 117 3.85 -26.24 26.05
CA LYS A 117 3.76 -27.72 25.95
C LYS A 117 3.34 -28.30 24.60
#